data_AF-A0A523UBM6-F1
#
_entry.id   AF-A0A523UBM6-F1
#
_cell.length_a   1.000
_cell.length_b   1.000
_cell.length_c   1.000
_cell.angle_alpha   90.00
_cell.angle_beta   90.00
_cell.angle_gamma   90.00
#
_symmetry.space_group_name_H-M   'P 1'
#
loop_
_entity.id
_entity.type
_entity.pdbx_description
1 polymer ?
#
loop_
_entity_poly.entity_id
_entity_poly.type
_entity_poly.pdbx_seq_one_letter_code
_entity_poly.pdbx_strand_id
1 'polypeptide(L)'
;MAIALLSCKVASVAEQGIKTIGQHFIVGPTPEEVLRGEYILLIPKGKRVVVLSEGGGDNAITVDKVEMQGLEVNVLGGEVQEKLKPFILEGLKPCNPIDYGGKAEENPHQIIPACCEICMEDNSVDIIITTGFFGGFKDIIAPRVEEFEKETSRKVVELVKKTKNLCPIN
;
A
#
# COMPACT_ATOMS: atom_id res chain seq x y z
N MET A 1 -3.77 -9.79 9.24
CA MET A 1 -3.22 -8.96 8.16
C MET A 1 -4.24 -7.89 7.81
N ALA A 2 -3.83 -6.64 7.68
CA ALA A 2 -4.66 -5.53 7.21
C ALA A 2 -3.94 -4.84 6.04
N ILE A 3 -4.68 -4.22 5.13
CA ILE A 3 -4.11 -3.37 4.09
C ILE A 3 -4.60 -1.94 4.35
N ALA A 4 -3.72 -0.97 4.27
CA ALA A 4 -4.06 0.45 4.25
C ALA A 4 -3.64 1.01 2.88
N LEU A 5 -4.61 1.60 2.18
CA LEU A 5 -4.38 2.33 0.94
C LEU A 5 -4.27 3.81 1.30
N LEU A 6 -3.08 4.40 1.15
CA LEU A 6 -2.85 5.82 1.37
C LEU A 6 -2.60 6.53 0.05
N SER A 7 -3.69 6.94 -0.61
CA SER A 7 -3.61 7.90 -1.71
C SER A 7 -3.15 9.25 -1.15
N CYS A 8 -1.96 9.71 -1.54
CA CYS A 8 -1.47 11.03 -1.17
C CYS A 8 -1.22 11.88 -2.43
N LYS A 9 -2.02 12.94 -2.61
CA LYS A 9 -1.57 14.16 -3.31
C LYS A 9 -0.84 15.13 -2.35
N VAL A 10 -0.99 14.95 -1.03
CA VAL A 10 -0.49 15.87 0.00
C VAL A 10 -0.21 15.09 1.30
N ALA A 11 0.91 15.37 1.95
CA ALA A 11 1.36 14.75 3.21
C ALA A 11 0.35 14.79 4.38
N SER A 12 -0.70 15.61 4.29
CA SER A 12 -1.78 15.75 5.28
C SER A 12 -2.79 14.58 5.27
N VAL A 13 -3.05 13.94 4.13
CA VAL A 13 -3.93 12.76 4.05
C VAL A 13 -3.25 11.53 4.66
N ALA A 14 -1.94 11.39 4.44
CA ALA A 14 -1.12 10.41 5.16
C ALA A 14 -1.21 10.61 6.68
N GLU A 15 -1.16 11.86 7.13
CA GLU A 15 -1.24 12.20 8.55
C GLU A 15 -2.62 11.89 9.15
N GLN A 16 -3.72 12.16 8.42
CA GLN A 16 -5.08 11.85 8.87
C GLN A 16 -5.35 10.33 8.87
N GLY A 17 -4.87 9.62 7.86
CA GLY A 17 -4.89 8.16 7.80
C GLY A 17 -4.14 7.59 9.01
N ILE A 18 -2.90 8.02 9.23
CA ILE A 18 -2.03 7.53 10.30
C ILE A 18 -2.52 7.92 11.71
N LYS A 19 -3.15 9.08 11.89
CA LYS A 19 -3.82 9.44 13.16
C LYS A 19 -5.05 8.58 13.45
N THR A 20 -5.69 8.01 12.43
CA THR A 20 -6.84 7.09 12.56
C THR A 20 -6.40 5.63 12.78
N ILE A 21 -5.13 5.30 12.45
CA ILE A 21 -4.50 3.96 12.60
C ILE A 21 -4.43 3.48 14.06
N GLY A 22 -4.78 4.33 15.04
CA GLY A 22 -4.83 3.96 16.45
C GLY A 22 -5.50 2.61 16.74
N GLN A 23 -6.54 2.20 16.00
CA GLN A 23 -7.15 0.86 16.11
C GLN A 23 -7.84 0.33 14.82
N HIS A 24 -7.81 1.07 13.70
CA HIS A 24 -8.70 0.83 12.55
C HIS A 24 -8.01 1.14 11.21
N PHE A 25 -8.02 0.20 10.24
CA PHE A 25 -7.40 0.37 8.92
C PHE A 25 -8.45 0.66 7.86
N ILE A 26 -8.27 1.74 7.10
CA ILE A 26 -9.19 2.15 6.03
C ILE A 26 -8.61 1.66 4.69
N VAL A 27 -9.27 0.68 4.06
CA VAL A 27 -9.09 0.36 2.63
C VAL A 27 -10.11 1.16 1.86
N GLY A 28 -9.74 2.30 1.28
CA GLY A 28 -10.61 2.99 0.32
C GLY A 28 -9.93 3.07 -1.07
N PRO A 29 -10.63 2.69 -2.16
CA PRO A 29 -10.02 2.57 -3.48
C PRO A 29 -9.58 3.91 -4.11
N THR A 30 -10.17 5.03 -3.68
CA THR A 30 -9.79 6.41 -4.03
C THR A 30 -10.12 7.35 -2.87
N PRO A 31 -9.55 8.58 -2.78
CA PRO A 31 -9.98 9.59 -1.82
C PRO A 31 -11.49 9.81 -1.80
N GLU A 32 -12.14 9.77 -2.96
CA GLU A 32 -13.58 9.99 -3.11
C GLU A 32 -14.39 8.83 -2.51
N GLU A 33 -13.94 7.60 -2.65
CA GLU A 33 -14.59 6.40 -2.07
C GLU A 33 -14.30 6.27 -0.56
N VAL A 34 -13.10 6.66 -0.11
CA VAL A 34 -12.81 6.85 1.33
C VAL A 34 -13.79 7.86 1.93
N LEU A 35 -13.98 9.00 1.26
CA LEU A 35 -14.87 10.08 1.71
C LEU A 35 -16.36 9.69 1.66
N ARG A 36 -16.74 8.74 0.79
CA ARG A 36 -18.11 8.19 0.68
C ARG A 36 -18.41 7.08 1.69
N GLY A 37 -17.45 6.65 2.49
CA GLY A 37 -17.65 5.56 3.45
C GLY A 37 -17.56 4.16 2.84
N GLU A 38 -17.09 4.04 1.60
CA GLU A 38 -16.91 2.76 0.91
C GLU A 38 -15.54 2.17 1.22
N TYR A 39 -15.30 1.91 2.51
CA TYR A 39 -14.03 1.37 2.98
C TYR A 39 -14.19 0.07 3.76
N ILE A 40 -13.21 -0.81 3.62
CA ILE A 40 -13.13 -2.03 4.44
C ILE A 40 -12.30 -1.69 5.68
N LEU A 41 -12.95 -1.75 6.85
CA LEU A 41 -12.29 -1.62 8.14
C LEU A 41 -11.72 -2.96 8.58
N LEU A 42 -10.40 -3.01 8.78
CA LEU A 42 -9.70 -4.20 9.24
C LEU A 42 -8.90 -3.92 10.50
N ILE A 43 -8.87 -4.90 11.40
CA ILE A 43 -7.99 -4.89 12.56
C ILE A 43 -6.81 -5.82 12.25
N PRO A 44 -5.56 -5.31 12.25
CA PRO A 44 -4.39 -6.13 12.00
C PRO A 44 -4.15 -7.04 13.19
N LYS A 45 -3.48 -8.16 12.95
CA LYS A 45 -3.17 -9.15 14.00
C LYS A 45 -1.87 -8.83 14.74
N GLY A 46 -1.13 -7.82 14.28
CA GLY A 46 0.18 -7.45 14.81
C GLY A 46 0.65 -6.10 14.25
N LYS A 47 1.95 -5.84 14.38
CA LYS A 47 2.57 -4.52 14.17
C LYS A 47 3.51 -4.45 12.97
N ARG A 48 3.76 -5.57 12.29
CA ARG A 48 4.76 -5.68 11.24
C ARG A 48 4.21 -5.11 9.94
N VAL A 49 4.79 -4.00 9.49
CA VAL A 49 4.35 -3.23 8.33
C VAL A 49 5.31 -3.45 7.18
N VAL A 50 4.78 -3.66 5.98
CA VAL A 50 5.50 -3.44 4.73
C VAL A 50 4.98 -2.17 4.07
N VAL A 51 5.90 -1.32 3.62
CA VAL A 51 5.59 -0.11 2.86
C VAL A 51 5.93 -0.35 1.39
N LEU A 52 5.00 -0.03 0.49
CA LEU A 52 5.18 -0.04 -0.95
C LEU A 52 4.99 1.39 -1.48
N SER A 53 5.97 1.93 -2.21
CA SER A 53 5.97 3.34 -2.62
C SER A 53 6.44 3.55 -4.04
N GLU A 54 5.90 4.60 -4.67
CA GLU A 54 6.37 5.15 -5.94
C GLU A 54 7.77 5.74 -5.84
N GLY A 55 8.14 6.35 -4.70
CA GLY A 55 9.45 6.98 -4.55
C GLY A 55 10.01 7.08 -3.13
N GLY A 56 11.31 7.37 -3.07
CA GLY A 56 12.11 7.41 -1.83
C GLY A 56 11.70 8.49 -0.82
N GLY A 57 11.20 9.64 -1.27
CA GLY A 57 10.72 10.70 -0.37
C GLY A 57 9.49 10.29 0.42
N ASP A 58 8.52 9.66 -0.26
CA ASP A 58 7.31 9.11 0.36
C ASP A 58 7.65 7.96 1.31
N ASN A 59 8.64 7.13 0.95
CA ASN A 59 9.15 6.08 1.82
C ASN A 59 9.67 6.62 3.15
N ALA A 60 10.54 7.63 3.13
CA ALA A 60 11.12 8.19 4.35
C ALA A 60 10.03 8.75 5.29
N ILE A 61 9.13 9.57 4.76
CA ILE A 61 8.03 10.18 5.55
C ILE A 61 7.09 9.10 6.10
N THR A 62 6.79 8.07 5.30
CA THR A 62 5.88 6.99 5.71
C THR A 62 6.49 6.15 6.81
N VAL A 63 7.75 5.73 6.66
CA VAL A 63 8.45 4.95 7.69
C VAL A 63 8.55 5.73 8.99
N ASP A 64 8.97 6.99 8.96
CA ASP A 64 9.04 7.84 10.16
C ASP A 64 7.69 7.86 10.90
N LYS A 65 6.59 8.09 10.16
CA LYS A 65 5.25 8.13 10.75
C LYS A 65 4.78 6.78 11.27
N VAL A 66 5.09 5.69 10.57
CA VAL A 66 4.76 4.31 10.97
C VAL A 66 5.47 3.96 12.28
N GLU A 67 6.77 4.23 12.35
CA GLU A 67 7.58 3.97 13.56
C GLU A 67 7.14 4.85 14.74
N MET A 68 6.79 6.12 14.50
CA MET A 68 6.23 7.00 15.53
C MET A 68 4.92 6.48 16.16
N GLN A 69 4.17 5.63 15.46
CA GLN A 69 2.98 4.95 15.99
C GLN A 69 3.29 3.62 16.69
N GLY A 70 4.57 3.25 16.81
CA GLY A 70 5.00 1.99 17.44
C GLY A 70 4.74 0.75 16.60
N LEU A 71 4.65 0.92 15.28
CA LEU A 71 4.64 -0.16 14.29
C LEU A 71 6.07 -0.51 13.85
N GLU A 72 6.26 -1.66 13.21
CA GLU A 72 7.58 -2.22 12.91
C GLU A 72 7.81 -2.37 11.40
N VAL A 73 8.84 -1.71 10.86
CA VAL A 73 9.23 -1.81 9.44
C VAL A 73 10.44 -2.74 9.32
N ASN A 74 10.20 -4.05 9.47
CA ASN A 74 11.25 -5.05 9.47
C ASN A 74 11.69 -5.43 8.05
N VAL A 75 12.95 -5.87 7.90
CA VAL A 75 13.47 -6.40 6.63
C VAL A 75 12.73 -7.68 6.25
N LEU A 76 12.25 -7.76 5.00
CA LEU A 76 11.55 -8.93 4.48
C LEU A 76 12.50 -10.13 4.32
N GLY A 77 11.96 -11.34 4.42
CA GLY A 77 12.72 -12.57 4.16
C GLY A 77 13.23 -12.64 2.71
N GLY A 78 14.38 -13.30 2.50
CA GLY A 78 15.01 -13.38 1.18
C GLY A 78 14.09 -13.95 0.08
N GLU A 79 13.25 -14.93 0.41
CA GLU A 79 12.28 -15.48 -0.55
C GLU A 79 11.29 -14.43 -1.07
N VAL A 80 10.78 -13.58 -0.18
CA VAL A 80 9.84 -12.50 -0.53
C VAL A 80 10.55 -11.45 -1.39
N GLN A 81 11.78 -11.09 -1.01
CA GLN A 81 12.62 -10.17 -1.80
C GLN A 81 12.84 -10.70 -3.23
N GLU A 82 13.12 -12.00 -3.41
CA GLU A 82 13.28 -12.61 -4.74
C GLU A 82 11.99 -12.56 -5.56
N LYS A 83 10.83 -12.86 -4.96
CA LYS A 83 9.52 -12.77 -5.64
C LYS A 83 9.19 -11.35 -6.08
N LEU A 84 9.65 -10.34 -5.34
CA LEU A 84 9.41 -8.93 -5.65
C LEU A 84 10.30 -8.38 -6.76
N LYS A 85 11.51 -8.93 -6.99
CA LYS A 85 12.48 -8.42 -7.98
C LYS A 85 11.89 -8.08 -9.36
N PRO A 86 11.01 -8.90 -9.98
CA PRO A 86 10.46 -8.59 -11.30
C PRO A 86 9.67 -7.28 -11.37
N PHE A 87 9.17 -6.80 -10.23
CA PHE A 87 8.33 -5.61 -10.12
C PHE A 87 9.11 -4.34 -9.77
N ILE A 88 10.38 -4.48 -9.43
CA ILE A 88 11.26 -3.40 -8.98
C ILE A 88 12.27 -3.02 -10.09
N LEU A 89 12.68 -1.75 -10.14
CA LEU A 89 13.68 -1.26 -11.10
C LEU A 89 15.01 -1.99 -10.91
N GLU A 90 15.66 -2.32 -12.02
CA GLU A 90 16.98 -2.95 -11.99
C GLU A 90 17.97 -2.06 -11.24
N GLY A 91 18.73 -2.65 -10.31
CA GLY A 91 19.67 -1.93 -9.44
C GLY A 91 19.07 -1.44 -8.11
N LEU A 92 17.75 -1.42 -7.95
CA LEU A 92 17.12 -1.19 -6.66
C LEU A 92 17.00 -2.50 -5.86
N LYS A 93 17.02 -2.38 -4.53
CA LYS A 93 16.86 -3.52 -3.63
C LYS A 93 15.38 -3.67 -3.26
N PRO A 94 14.76 -4.86 -3.46
CA PRO A 94 13.39 -5.14 -3.03
C PRO A 94 13.31 -5.39 -1.52
N CYS A 95 13.84 -4.49 -0.69
CA CYS A 95 13.71 -4.53 0.77
C CYS A 95 12.56 -3.64 1.25
N ASN A 96 12.20 -3.73 2.53
CA ASN A 96 11.19 -2.87 3.15
C ASN A 96 11.87 -1.62 3.75
N PRO A 97 11.46 -0.39 3.41
CA PRO A 97 10.36 -0.04 2.49
C PRO A 97 10.69 -0.29 1.01
N ILE A 98 9.69 -0.75 0.24
CA ILE A 98 9.83 -1.13 -1.16
C ILE A 98 9.57 0.09 -2.05
N ASP A 99 10.55 0.41 -2.89
CA ASP A 99 10.46 1.44 -3.93
C ASP A 99 10.36 0.76 -5.30
N TYR A 100 9.30 1.07 -6.08
CA TYR A 100 9.13 0.48 -7.41
C TYR A 100 10.16 0.99 -8.43
N GLY A 101 10.80 2.13 -8.17
CA GLY A 101 11.71 2.82 -9.08
C GLY A 101 11.01 3.31 -10.34
N GLY A 102 9.81 3.88 -10.19
CA GLY A 102 9.00 4.37 -11.31
C GLY A 102 8.33 3.28 -12.17
N LYS A 103 8.58 1.98 -11.95
CA LYS A 103 7.94 0.92 -12.76
C LYS A 103 6.42 0.95 -12.66
N ALA A 104 5.90 1.34 -11.50
CA ALA A 104 4.46 1.47 -11.28
C ALA A 104 3.83 2.66 -12.03
N GLU A 105 4.60 3.63 -12.55
CA GLU A 105 4.06 4.76 -13.32
C GLU A 105 3.36 4.32 -14.60
N GLU A 106 3.92 3.33 -15.30
CA GLU A 106 3.36 2.85 -16.56
C GLU A 106 2.26 1.81 -16.34
N ASN A 107 2.40 0.97 -15.31
CA ASN A 107 1.55 -0.21 -15.12
C ASN A 107 1.15 -0.44 -13.64
N PRO A 108 0.53 0.55 -12.96
CA PRO A 108 0.24 0.43 -11.53
C PRO A 108 -0.75 -0.72 -11.25
N HIS A 109 -1.69 -0.95 -12.17
CA HIS A 109 -2.70 -2.00 -12.14
C HIS A 109 -2.15 -3.43 -12.25
N GLN A 110 -0.88 -3.58 -12.59
CA GLN A 110 -0.19 -4.88 -12.63
C GLN A 110 0.79 -5.01 -11.47
N ILE A 111 1.59 -3.97 -11.24
CA ILE A 111 2.69 -4.00 -10.28
C ILE A 111 2.20 -3.97 -8.84
N ILE A 112 1.33 -3.01 -8.50
CA ILE A 112 0.93 -2.81 -7.10
C ILE A 112 0.14 -4.02 -6.57
N PRO A 113 -0.86 -4.57 -7.29
CA PRO A 113 -1.57 -5.75 -6.81
C PRO A 113 -0.67 -6.98 -6.68
N ALA A 114 0.28 -7.19 -7.60
CA ALA A 114 1.22 -8.32 -7.51
C ALA A 114 2.15 -8.21 -6.30
N CYS A 115 2.69 -7.01 -6.03
CA CYS A 115 3.48 -6.76 -4.82
C CYS A 115 2.65 -6.96 -3.55
N CYS A 116 1.40 -6.48 -3.53
CA CYS A 116 0.48 -6.73 -2.42
C CYS A 116 0.26 -8.23 -2.21
N GLU A 117 -0.07 -8.99 -3.26
CA GLU A 117 -0.32 -10.44 -3.17
C GLU A 117 0.90 -11.19 -2.61
N ILE A 118 2.11 -10.88 -3.08
CA ILE A 118 3.36 -11.47 -2.56
C ILE A 118 3.55 -11.16 -1.08
N CYS A 119 3.35 -9.91 -0.67
CA CYS A 119 3.46 -9.52 0.74
C CYS A 119 2.35 -10.14 1.60
N MET A 120 1.17 -10.37 1.01
CA MET A 120 0.02 -10.95 1.70
C MET A 120 0.22 -12.43 2.05
N GLU A 121 1.06 -13.14 1.29
CA GLU A 121 1.46 -14.52 1.56
C GLU A 121 2.53 -14.62 2.66
N ASP A 122 3.22 -13.53 3.00
CA ASP A 122 4.25 -13.53 4.02
C ASP A 122 3.65 -13.41 5.42
N ASN A 123 3.79 -14.46 6.23
CA ASN A 123 3.38 -14.48 7.64
C ASN A 123 4.17 -13.50 8.52
N SER A 124 5.25 -12.90 7.99
CA SER A 124 6.00 -11.82 8.62
C SER A 124 5.33 -10.44 8.48
N VAL A 125 4.29 -10.32 7.66
CA VAL A 125 3.58 -9.06 7.36
C VAL A 125 2.20 -9.06 8.02
N ASP A 126 1.94 -8.07 8.87
CA ASP A 126 0.63 -7.83 9.47
C ASP A 126 -0.12 -6.71 8.77
N ILE A 127 0.59 -5.77 8.16
CA ILE A 127 0.04 -4.55 7.58
C ILE A 127 0.76 -4.26 6.26
N ILE A 128 0.03 -3.95 5.20
CA ILE A 128 0.57 -3.39 3.96
C ILE A 128 0.15 -1.94 3.85
N ILE A 129 1.10 -1.03 3.68
CA ILE A 129 0.86 0.38 3.37
C ILE A 129 1.35 0.62 1.95
N THR A 130 0.49 1.18 1.10
CA THR A 130 0.91 1.67 -0.22
C THR A 130 0.77 3.18 -0.31
N THR A 131 1.78 3.81 -0.93
CA THR A 131 1.86 5.26 -1.16
C THR A 131 2.14 5.53 -2.64
N GLY A 132 1.63 6.64 -3.15
CA GLY A 132 1.59 6.90 -4.58
C GLY A 132 0.47 6.11 -5.29
N PHE A 133 0.02 6.61 -6.44
CA PHE A 133 -1.17 6.12 -7.16
C PHE A 133 -2.46 6.16 -6.32
N PHE A 134 -3.57 5.62 -6.84
CA PHE A 134 -4.91 5.65 -6.21
C PHE A 134 -5.61 7.02 -6.22
N GLY A 135 -5.23 7.91 -7.13
CA GLY A 135 -5.97 9.12 -7.44
C GLY A 135 -5.07 10.31 -7.69
N GLY A 136 -5.13 10.85 -8.91
CA GLY A 136 -4.59 12.17 -9.23
C GLY A 136 -3.25 12.15 -9.98
N PHE A 137 -2.65 10.98 -10.19
CA PHE A 137 -1.50 10.84 -11.09
C PHE A 137 -1.89 11.10 -12.56
N LYS A 138 -3.20 11.06 -12.88
CA LYS A 138 -3.71 11.50 -14.18
C LYS A 138 -3.32 12.93 -14.57
N ASP A 139 -3.17 13.81 -13.57
CA ASP A 139 -2.82 15.23 -13.75
C ASP A 139 -1.30 15.45 -13.80
N ILE A 140 -0.52 14.46 -13.36
CA ILE A 140 0.94 14.54 -13.22
C ILE A 140 1.64 13.79 -14.35
N ILE A 141 1.16 12.58 -14.67
CA ILE A 141 1.74 11.69 -15.68
C ILE A 141 0.96 11.80 -16.99
N ALA A 142 -0.28 11.31 -17.02
CA ALA A 142 -1.13 11.33 -18.21
C ALA A 142 -2.59 10.95 -17.90
N PRO A 143 -3.59 11.46 -18.65
CA PRO A 143 -5.00 11.13 -18.42
C PRO A 143 -5.31 9.63 -18.37
N ARG A 144 -4.61 8.81 -19.18
CA ARG A 144 -4.78 7.35 -19.22
C ARG A 144 -4.53 6.65 -17.88
N VAL A 145 -3.72 7.26 -17.00
CA VAL A 145 -3.36 6.69 -15.69
C VAL A 145 -4.58 6.59 -14.79
N GLU A 146 -5.60 7.44 -14.98
CA GLU A 146 -6.83 7.40 -14.19
C GLU A 146 -7.50 6.01 -14.19
N GLU A 147 -7.62 5.39 -15.37
CA GLU A 147 -8.25 4.07 -15.47
C GLU A 147 -7.37 2.97 -14.87
N PHE A 148 -6.04 3.11 -14.97
CA PHE A 148 -5.12 2.20 -14.31
C PHE A 148 -5.15 2.34 -12.79
N GLU A 149 -5.26 3.56 -12.25
CA GLU A 149 -5.44 3.78 -10.81
C GLU A 149 -6.72 3.11 -10.33
N LYS A 150 -7.86 3.35 -11.00
CA LYS A 150 -9.14 2.69 -10.68
C LYS A 150 -9.06 1.16 -10.75
N GLU A 151 -8.40 0.62 -11.78
CA GLU A 151 -8.23 -0.83 -11.91
C GLU A 151 -7.35 -1.40 -10.79
N THR A 152 -6.27 -0.70 -10.43
CA THR A 152 -5.40 -1.04 -9.31
C THR A 152 -6.22 -1.16 -8.03
N SER A 153 -7.05 -0.15 -7.74
CA SER A 153 -7.88 -0.12 -6.56
C SER A 153 -8.84 -1.30 -6.49
N ARG A 154 -9.53 -1.61 -7.61
CA ARG A 154 -10.42 -2.78 -7.67
C ARG A 154 -9.67 -4.08 -7.40
N LYS A 155 -8.50 -4.28 -8.00
CA LYS A 155 -7.70 -5.50 -7.81
C LYS A 155 -7.24 -5.65 -6.36
N VAL A 156 -6.77 -4.59 -5.72
CA VAL A 156 -6.36 -4.64 -4.31
C VAL A 156 -7.55 -4.92 -3.40
N VAL A 157 -8.72 -4.30 -3.64
CA VAL A 157 -9.95 -4.59 -2.90
C VAL A 157 -10.35 -6.07 -3.05
N GLU A 158 -10.26 -6.63 -4.24
CA GLU A 158 -10.56 -8.06 -4.46
C GLU A 158 -9.55 -8.99 -3.75
N LEU A 159 -8.26 -8.64 -3.69
CA LEU A 159 -7.26 -9.36 -2.89
C LEU A 159 -7.63 -9.35 -1.40
N VAL A 160 -8.01 -8.18 -0.88
CA VAL A 160 -8.47 -8.01 0.50
C VAL A 160 -9.68 -8.92 0.77
N LYS A 161 -10.72 -8.85 -0.07
CA LYS A 161 -11.94 -9.67 0.10
C LYS A 161 -11.68 -11.18 0.10
N LYS A 162 -10.74 -11.66 -0.72
CA LYS A 162 -10.37 -13.08 -0.78
C LYS A 162 -9.63 -13.59 0.46
N THR A 163 -9.08 -12.67 1.26
CA THR A 163 -8.25 -13.03 2.41
C THR A 163 -9.12 -13.51 3.57
N LYS A 164 -9.10 -14.82 3.82
CA LYS A 164 -9.85 -15.52 4.90
C LYS A 164 -9.45 -15.12 6.33
N ASN A 165 -8.49 -14.21 6.48
CA ASN A 165 -7.86 -13.83 7.75
C ASN A 165 -8.36 -12.48 8.30
N LEU A 166 -9.40 -11.92 7.70
CA LEU A 166 -9.97 -10.63 8.05
C LEU A 166 -11.17 -10.85 8.97
N CYS A 167 -11.10 -10.32 10.18
CA CYS A 167 -12.26 -10.23 11.05
C CYS A 167 -13.08 -9.02 10.58
N PRO A 168 -14.29 -9.21 10.02
CA PRO A 168 -15.15 -8.08 9.71
C PRO A 168 -15.54 -7.40 11.02
N ILE A 169 -15.51 -6.08 11.05
CA ILE A 169 -16.12 -5.34 12.16
C ILE A 169 -17.64 -5.40 11.93
N ASN A 170 -18.36 -6.06 12.83
CA ASN A 170 -19.83 -6.03 12.90
C ASN A 170 -20.30 -4.66 13.41
#